data_AF-A0AAW8D7P0-F1
#
_entry.id   AF-A0AAW8D7P0-F1
#
_cell.length_a   1.000
_cell.length_b   1.000
_cell.length_c   1.000
_cell.angle_alpha   90.00
_cell.angle_beta   90.00
_cell.angle_gamma   90.00
#
_symmetry.space_group_name_H-M   'P 1'
#
loop_
_entity.id
_entity.type
_entity.pdbx_description
1 polymer ?
#
loop_
_entity_poly.entity_id
_entity_poly.type
_entity_poly.pdbx_seq_one_letter_code
_entity_poly.pdbx_strand_id
1 'polypeptide(L)'
;MPVSKKAPAPRVLWKGAISFGLVHIPVALYSATTDHGIDFDWLDKRSMDPVGYKRINKKTGKEITRENIVKGVEYEDGEYVVLSDKEIAAAYPKTTQTIEIETFVPANGIPFVYLERPYYVAPINKGAKVYALLRETLQRSERVGVARVVIQTKQHLAVLVPVGPGLVLNLLRWGADIRPWNDLPMPSEDAKKAGLTDRELKMAQQLVEDMSGEWDPMEFKDEFKDEILRLIERKVKAGQTETVTQPDPEEGQSTEGKGAKIIDLTELLQRSLRSKGGKAKAVANDEDEDEEADAPAPRAKPAARKRKPAAKAASKAASKTATRHRRAA
;
A
#
# COMPACT_ATOMS: atom_id res chain seq x y z
N MET A 1 -9.28 26.77 -28.05
CA MET A 1 -8.10 25.96 -27.71
C MET A 1 -8.01 25.91 -26.19
N PRO A 2 -8.09 24.72 -25.55
CA PRO A 2 -7.95 24.68 -24.11
C PRO A 2 -6.49 24.96 -23.75
N VAL A 3 -6.33 25.92 -22.85
CA VAL A 3 -5.06 26.37 -22.29
C VAL A 3 -4.30 25.15 -21.77
N SER A 4 -3.07 24.94 -22.26
CA SER A 4 -2.16 23.91 -21.79
C SER A 4 -1.92 24.10 -20.29
N LYS A 5 -2.69 23.41 -19.44
CA LYS A 5 -2.40 23.29 -18.01
C LYS A 5 -1.03 22.66 -17.90
N LYS A 6 -0.03 23.47 -17.53
CA LYS A 6 1.31 23.01 -17.15
C LYS A 6 1.15 21.81 -16.23
N ALA A 7 1.71 20.65 -16.62
CA ALA A 7 1.64 19.45 -15.82
C ALA A 7 2.08 19.79 -14.38
N PRO A 8 1.34 19.35 -13.34
CA PRO A 8 1.68 19.69 -11.97
C PRO A 8 3.10 19.23 -11.68
N ALA A 9 3.88 20.07 -10.98
CA ALA A 9 5.25 19.74 -10.62
C ALA A 9 5.31 18.36 -9.93
N PRO A 10 6.29 17.51 -10.27
CA PRO A 10 6.32 16.13 -9.79
C PRO A 10 6.39 16.12 -8.26
N ARG A 11 5.39 15.53 -7.62
CA ARG A 11 5.34 15.44 -6.15
C ARG A 11 6.38 14.43 -5.70
N VAL A 12 7.24 14.87 -4.77
CA VAL A 12 8.18 13.98 -4.08
C VAL A 12 7.34 13.00 -3.27
N LEU A 13 7.49 11.71 -3.55
CA LEU A 13 6.86 10.65 -2.75
C LEU A 13 7.59 10.50 -1.42
N TRP A 14 8.91 10.60 -1.46
CA TRP A 14 9.76 10.31 -0.31
C TRP A 14 11.18 10.89 -0.51
N LYS A 15 11.83 11.24 0.60
CA LYS A 15 13.25 11.64 0.66
C LYS A 15 13.99 10.62 1.50
N GLY A 16 15.16 10.21 1.02
CA GLY A 16 15.96 9.17 1.65
C GLY A 16 17.39 9.21 1.15
N ALA A 17 18.05 8.06 1.17
CA ALA A 17 19.40 7.91 0.63
C ALA A 17 19.61 6.58 -0.07
N ILE A 18 20.49 6.53 -1.06
CA ILE A 18 21.04 5.28 -1.57
C ILE A 18 22.22 4.90 -0.68
N SER A 19 22.22 3.67 -0.18
CA SER A 19 23.29 3.12 0.66
C SER A 19 23.85 1.85 0.04
N PHE A 20 25.18 1.74 0.00
CA PHE A 20 25.87 0.49 -0.33
C PHE A 20 27.27 0.49 0.28
N GLY A 21 27.58 -0.52 1.09
CA GLY A 21 28.82 -0.56 1.86
C GLY A 21 28.97 0.69 2.76
N LEU A 22 29.86 1.60 2.39
CA LEU A 22 30.14 2.86 3.11
C LEU A 22 29.62 4.11 2.40
N VAL A 23 29.03 3.94 1.21
CA VAL A 23 28.57 5.07 0.40
C VAL A 23 27.14 5.41 0.78
N HIS A 24 26.87 6.69 1.03
CA HIS A 24 25.55 7.22 1.38
C HIS A 24 25.23 8.45 0.52
N ILE A 25 24.24 8.35 -0.35
CA ILE A 25 23.89 9.38 -1.35
C ILE A 25 22.47 9.87 -1.08
N PRO A 26 22.27 11.11 -0.62
CA PRO A 26 20.92 11.63 -0.36
C PRO A 26 20.14 11.81 -1.67
N VAL A 27 18.93 11.26 -1.72
CA VAL A 27 18.05 11.26 -2.90
C VAL A 27 16.60 11.56 -2.55
N ALA A 28 15.83 11.94 -3.56
CA ALA A 28 14.38 12.01 -3.52
C ALA A 28 13.78 11.08 -4.58
N LEU A 29 12.67 10.46 -4.22
CA LEU A 29 11.93 9.52 -5.07
C LEU A 29 10.66 10.20 -5.60
N TYR A 30 10.45 10.08 -6.90
CA TYR A 30 9.32 10.64 -7.63
C TYR A 30 8.61 9.51 -8.37
N SER A 31 7.27 9.57 -8.43
CA SER A 31 6.53 8.61 -9.26
C SER A 31 6.91 8.79 -10.73
N ALA A 32 7.30 7.72 -11.41
CA ALA A 32 7.53 7.77 -12.85
C ALA A 32 6.23 7.51 -13.65
N THR A 33 5.18 7.04 -12.98
CA THR A 33 3.85 6.87 -13.58
C THR A 33 2.85 7.84 -12.97
N THR A 34 1.96 8.35 -13.81
CA THR A 34 0.73 9.01 -13.38
C THR A 34 -0.41 8.16 -13.88
N ASP A 35 -1.33 7.78 -12.99
CA ASP A 35 -2.54 7.11 -13.42
C ASP A 35 -3.43 8.15 -14.10
N HIS A 36 -3.85 7.81 -15.32
CA HIS A 36 -4.69 8.65 -16.15
C HIS A 36 -6.01 7.96 -16.48
N GLY A 37 -6.39 6.92 -15.70
CA GLY A 37 -7.67 6.25 -15.81
C GLY A 37 -8.87 7.19 -15.68
N ILE A 38 -10.03 6.72 -16.13
CA ILE A 38 -11.31 7.38 -15.90
C ILE A 38 -11.86 6.82 -14.59
N ASP A 39 -11.95 7.67 -13.57
CA ASP A 39 -12.61 7.32 -12.32
C ASP A 39 -14.12 7.42 -12.51
N PHE A 40 -14.81 6.31 -12.29
CA PHE A 40 -16.27 6.26 -12.33
C PHE A 40 -16.82 6.32 -10.91
N ASP A 41 -17.48 7.44 -10.59
CA ASP A 41 -18.25 7.55 -9.37
C ASP A 41 -19.51 6.70 -9.46
N TRP A 42 -19.84 6.02 -8.36
CA TRP A 42 -21.09 5.27 -8.26
C TRP A 42 -22.19 6.22 -7.83
N LEU A 43 -23.23 6.35 -8.67
CA LEU A 43 -24.38 7.19 -8.41
C LEU A 43 -25.64 6.33 -8.32
N ASP A 44 -26.55 6.63 -7.38
CA ASP A 44 -27.87 6.03 -7.36
C ASP A 44 -28.65 6.54 -8.58
N LYS A 45 -29.03 5.64 -9.49
CA LYS A 45 -29.78 5.98 -10.71
C LYS A 45 -31.08 6.75 -10.44
N ARG A 46 -31.68 6.62 -9.26
CA ARG A 46 -32.97 7.23 -8.92
C ARG A 46 -32.84 8.69 -8.49
N SER A 47 -31.81 9.01 -7.72
CA SER A 47 -31.61 10.33 -7.12
C SER A 47 -30.35 11.06 -7.61
N MET A 48 -29.49 10.35 -8.34
CA MET A 48 -28.14 10.77 -8.73
C MET A 48 -27.22 11.10 -7.55
N ASP A 49 -27.50 10.60 -6.35
CA ASP A 49 -26.64 10.82 -5.19
C ASP A 49 -25.44 9.84 -5.19
N PRO A 50 -24.27 10.22 -4.63
CA PRO A 50 -23.12 9.33 -4.51
C PRO A 50 -23.39 8.10 -3.63
N VAL A 51 -22.97 6.93 -4.09
CA VAL A 51 -23.12 5.67 -3.37
C VAL A 51 -21.89 5.39 -2.49
N GLY A 52 -22.11 5.22 -1.19
CA GLY A 52 -21.08 4.89 -0.21
C GLY A 52 -20.98 3.39 0.13
N TYR A 53 -19.92 3.02 0.84
CA TYR A 53 -19.72 1.66 1.36
C TYR A 53 -20.05 1.58 2.86
N LYS A 54 -20.75 0.51 3.26
CA LYS A 54 -21.04 0.21 4.66
C LYS A 54 -20.45 -1.14 5.07
N ARG A 55 -19.73 -1.19 6.20
CA ARG A 55 -19.17 -2.43 6.75
C ARG A 55 -20.24 -3.14 7.57
N ILE A 56 -20.53 -4.39 7.24
CA ILE A 56 -21.53 -5.21 7.92
C ILE A 56 -20.96 -6.57 8.33
N ASN A 57 -21.47 -7.13 9.43
CA ASN A 57 -21.19 -8.51 9.82
C ASN A 57 -21.95 -9.46 8.90
N LYS A 58 -21.23 -10.35 8.20
CA LYS A 58 -21.81 -11.26 7.20
C LYS A 58 -22.84 -12.26 7.77
N LYS A 59 -22.79 -12.59 9.06
CA LYS A 59 -23.76 -13.51 9.69
C LYS A 59 -25.01 -12.80 10.19
N THR A 60 -24.87 -11.61 10.77
CA THR A 60 -25.99 -10.91 11.41
C THR A 60 -26.61 -9.82 10.55
N GLY A 61 -25.93 -9.40 9.47
CA GLY A 61 -26.32 -8.27 8.62
C GLY A 61 -26.20 -6.90 9.29
N LYS A 62 -25.75 -6.85 10.55
CA LYS A 62 -25.64 -5.60 11.33
C LYS A 62 -24.38 -4.85 10.96
N GLU A 63 -24.47 -3.52 11.02
CA GLU A 63 -23.31 -2.64 10.90
C GLU A 63 -22.26 -2.98 11.95
N ILE A 64 -20.99 -2.88 11.56
CA ILE A 64 -19.87 -3.10 12.45
C ILE A 64 -18.96 -1.87 12.45
N THR A 65 -18.66 -1.38 13.64
CA THR A 65 -17.71 -0.28 13.84
C THR A 65 -16.28 -0.80 13.77
N ARG A 66 -15.33 0.11 13.51
CA ARG A 66 -13.92 -0.25 13.30
C ARG A 66 -13.29 -0.95 14.51
N GLU A 67 -13.71 -0.61 15.71
CA GLU A 67 -13.19 -1.15 16.98
C GLU A 67 -13.51 -2.64 17.15
N ASN A 68 -14.59 -3.10 16.50
CA ASN A 68 -15.02 -4.49 16.53
C ASN A 68 -14.43 -5.31 15.36
N ILE A 69 -13.58 -4.70 14.52
CA ILE A 69 -12.92 -5.37 13.40
C ILE A 69 -11.49 -5.72 13.81
N VAL A 70 -11.20 -7.02 13.89
CA VAL A 70 -9.85 -7.54 14.09
C VAL A 70 -9.30 -8.11 12.78
N LYS A 71 -7.97 -8.10 12.64
CA LYS A 71 -7.29 -8.71 11.49
C LYS A 71 -6.91 -10.15 11.87
N GLY A 72 -7.44 -11.12 11.14
CA GLY A 72 -7.12 -12.53 11.31
C GLY A 72 -6.48 -13.10 10.05
N VAL A 73 -5.52 -14.02 10.23
CA VAL A 73 -4.96 -14.85 9.16
C VAL A 73 -5.45 -16.28 9.38
N GLU A 74 -5.99 -16.90 8.34
CA GLU A 74 -6.42 -18.30 8.38
C GLU A 74 -5.19 -19.20 8.45
N TYR A 75 -5.14 -20.07 9.46
CA TYR A 75 -4.05 -21.03 9.67
C TYR A 75 -4.46 -22.43 9.21
N GLU A 76 -5.69 -22.85 9.54
CA GLU A 76 -6.35 -24.07 9.06
C GLU A 76 -7.81 -23.73 8.68
N ASP A 77 -8.47 -24.59 7.91
CA ASP A 77 -9.83 -24.35 7.40
C ASP A 77 -10.81 -23.92 8.52
N GLY A 78 -11.14 -22.63 8.56
CA GLY A 78 -12.02 -22.04 9.57
C GLY A 78 -11.35 -21.64 10.90
N GLU A 79 -10.06 -21.88 11.08
CA GLU A 79 -9.27 -21.45 12.24
C GLU A 79 -8.41 -20.22 11.91
N TYR A 80 -8.67 -19.12 12.64
CA TYR A 80 -8.04 -17.82 12.40
C TYR A 80 -7.17 -17.42 13.59
N VAL A 81 -5.93 -17.02 13.30
CA VAL A 81 -5.05 -16.36 14.27
C VAL A 81 -5.28 -14.86 14.18
N VAL A 82 -5.76 -14.26 15.27
CA VAL A 82 -5.97 -12.81 15.35
C VAL A 82 -4.67 -12.12 15.69
N LEU A 83 -4.33 -11.11 14.89
CA LEU A 83 -3.15 -10.26 15.11
C LEU A 83 -3.62 -8.86 15.49
N SER A 84 -3.08 -8.34 16.59
CA SER A 84 -3.29 -6.95 16.96
C SER A 84 -2.55 -6.01 16.01
N ASP A 85 -3.05 -4.77 15.87
CA ASP A 85 -2.36 -3.76 15.06
C ASP A 85 -0.92 -3.48 15.56
N LYS A 86 -0.65 -3.68 16.86
CA LYS A 86 0.69 -3.54 17.45
C LYS A 86 1.65 -4.66 17.02
N GLU A 87 1.19 -5.90 17.01
CA GLU A 87 2.00 -7.05 16.55
C GLU A 87 2.31 -6.93 15.06
N ILE A 88 1.32 -6.53 14.27
CA ILE A 88 1.51 -6.26 12.84
C ILE A 88 2.50 -5.10 12.65
N ALA A 89 2.35 -4.02 13.43
CA ALA A 89 3.27 -2.88 13.38
C ALA A 89 4.71 -3.27 13.74
N ALA A 90 4.90 -4.12 14.75
CA ALA A 90 6.21 -4.63 15.16
C ALA A 90 6.85 -5.56 14.12
N ALA A 91 6.03 -6.26 13.31
CA ALA A 91 6.51 -7.10 12.23
C ALA A 91 6.96 -6.31 11.00
N TYR A 92 6.53 -5.05 10.82
CA TYR A 92 7.02 -4.24 9.71
C TYR A 92 8.50 -3.92 9.89
N PRO A 93 9.30 -3.98 8.81
CA PRO A 93 10.70 -3.57 8.85
C PRO A 93 10.78 -2.11 9.29
N LYS A 94 11.76 -1.79 10.13
CA LYS A 94 12.02 -0.41 10.55
C LYS A 94 12.18 0.44 9.30
N THR A 95 11.41 1.53 9.20
CA THR A 95 11.46 2.45 8.07
C THR A 95 12.82 3.13 8.04
N THR A 96 13.82 2.48 7.46
CA THR A 96 15.06 3.11 7.03
C THR A 96 14.67 3.86 5.77
N GLN A 97 14.77 5.18 5.79
CA GLN A 97 14.52 5.99 4.60
C GLN A 97 15.69 5.80 3.61
N THR A 98 15.94 4.56 3.19
CA THR A 98 17.14 4.13 2.47
C THR A 98 16.79 3.14 1.35
N ILE A 99 17.42 3.32 0.19
CA ILE A 99 17.54 2.33 -0.88
C ILE A 99 18.86 1.61 -0.62
N GLU A 100 18.80 0.42 -0.06
CA GLU A 100 19.98 -0.38 0.28
C GLU A 100 20.31 -1.32 -0.87
N ILE A 101 21.42 -1.08 -1.59
CA ILE A 101 21.87 -1.95 -2.68
C ILE A 101 22.58 -3.16 -2.07
N GLU A 102 22.06 -4.35 -2.37
CA GLU A 102 22.60 -5.62 -1.89
C GLU A 102 23.62 -6.21 -2.87
N THR A 103 23.37 -6.09 -4.17
CA THR A 103 24.22 -6.69 -5.21
C THR A 103 24.10 -5.97 -6.55
N PHE A 104 25.10 -6.17 -7.42
CA PHE A 104 25.09 -5.66 -8.79
C PHE A 104 25.04 -6.82 -9.77
N VAL A 105 24.06 -6.79 -10.67
CA VAL A 105 23.84 -7.84 -11.69
C VAL A 105 23.93 -7.25 -13.10
N PRO A 106 24.19 -8.06 -14.15
CA PRO A 106 24.12 -7.60 -15.53
C PRO A 106 22.75 -6.99 -15.84
N ALA A 107 22.70 -5.91 -16.62
CA ALA A 107 21.45 -5.23 -16.94
C ALA A 107 20.41 -6.14 -17.64
N ASN A 108 20.87 -7.11 -18.43
CA ASN A 108 20.04 -8.14 -19.09
C ASN A 108 19.77 -9.38 -18.21
N GLY A 109 20.28 -9.42 -16.98
CA GLY A 109 20.14 -10.56 -16.08
C GLY A 109 18.81 -10.63 -15.35
N ILE A 110 17.99 -9.58 -15.42
CA ILE A 110 16.67 -9.53 -14.77
C ILE A 110 15.58 -9.67 -15.83
N PRO A 111 14.85 -10.79 -15.89
CA PRO A 111 13.74 -10.96 -16.82
C PRO A 111 12.60 -9.96 -16.55
N PHE A 112 11.93 -9.51 -17.62
CA PHE A 112 10.86 -8.50 -17.51
C PHE A 112 9.68 -8.93 -16.62
N VAL A 113 9.45 -10.23 -16.44
CA VAL A 113 8.40 -10.77 -15.55
C VAL A 113 8.55 -10.28 -14.10
N TYR A 114 9.77 -9.92 -13.68
CA TYR A 114 10.02 -9.39 -12.34
C TYR A 114 9.71 -7.91 -12.21
N LEU A 115 9.67 -7.12 -13.30
CA LEU A 115 9.51 -5.66 -13.23
C LEU A 115 8.06 -5.26 -12.96
N GLU A 116 7.85 -4.39 -11.97
CA GLU A 116 6.52 -3.92 -11.58
C GLU A 116 6.31 -2.43 -11.86
N ARG A 117 6.82 -1.54 -11.00
CA ARG A 117 6.54 -0.10 -11.06
C ARG A 117 7.81 0.75 -11.05
N PRO A 118 7.98 1.68 -12.00
CA PRO A 118 9.12 2.59 -12.03
C PRO A 118 8.93 3.80 -11.11
N TYR A 119 10.06 4.26 -10.55
CA TYR A 119 10.19 5.53 -9.83
C TYR A 119 11.46 6.24 -10.28
N TYR A 120 11.40 7.57 -10.43
CA TYR A 120 12.58 8.39 -10.69
C TYR A 120 13.29 8.71 -9.38
N VAL A 121 14.61 8.51 -9.35
CA VAL A 121 15.46 8.86 -8.21
C VAL A 121 16.29 10.07 -8.61
N ALA A 122 16.13 11.20 -7.93
CA ALA A 122 16.96 12.39 -8.16
C ALA A 122 17.84 12.69 -6.94
N PRO A 123 19.09 13.14 -7.12
CA PRO A 123 19.92 13.56 -6.01
C PRO A 123 19.33 14.81 -5.34
N ILE A 124 19.47 14.90 -4.03
CA ILE A 124 19.17 16.12 -3.27
C ILE A 124 20.43 16.62 -2.58
N ASN A 125 20.42 17.88 -2.16
CA ASN A 125 21.52 18.51 -1.44
C ASN A 125 22.86 18.41 -2.22
N LYS A 126 23.98 18.24 -1.50
CA LYS A 126 25.33 18.14 -2.09
C LYS A 126 25.70 16.75 -2.64
N GLY A 127 24.71 15.87 -2.87
CA GLY A 127 24.92 14.49 -3.33
C GLY A 127 25.16 14.30 -4.84
N ALA A 128 25.03 15.36 -5.65
CA ALA A 128 24.98 15.26 -7.12
C ALA A 128 26.23 14.60 -7.74
N LYS A 129 27.43 14.91 -7.24
CA LYS A 129 28.69 14.35 -7.77
C LYS A 129 28.78 12.83 -7.56
N VAL A 130 28.45 12.37 -6.35
CA VAL A 130 28.50 10.93 -6.00
C VAL A 130 27.39 10.17 -6.71
N TYR A 131 26.21 10.77 -6.82
CA TYR A 131 25.10 10.25 -7.61
C TYR A 131 25.49 10.05 -9.09
N ALA A 132 26.08 11.08 -9.70
CA ALA A 132 26.52 11.01 -11.10
C ALA A 132 27.61 9.95 -11.28
N LEU A 133 28.53 9.83 -10.32
CA LEU A 133 29.55 8.78 -10.32
C LEU A 133 28.93 7.38 -10.30
N LEU A 134 27.94 7.13 -9.44
CA LEU A 134 27.21 5.86 -9.40
C LEU A 134 26.51 5.58 -10.74
N ARG A 135 25.77 6.56 -11.27
CA ARG A 135 25.07 6.44 -12.58
C ARG A 135 26.05 6.07 -13.71
N GLU A 136 27.14 6.82 -13.84
CA GLU A 136 28.18 6.58 -14.86
C GLU A 136 28.84 5.21 -14.69
N THR A 137 29.11 4.82 -13.45
CA THR A 137 29.72 3.51 -13.14
C THR A 137 28.81 2.37 -13.56
N LEU A 138 27.52 2.45 -13.21
CA LEU A 138 26.52 1.45 -13.63
C LEU A 138 26.38 1.37 -15.15
N GLN A 139 26.33 2.53 -15.81
CA GLN A 139 26.19 2.60 -17.26
C GLN A 139 27.41 2.00 -17.98
N ARG A 140 28.63 2.34 -17.57
CA ARG A 140 29.87 1.84 -18.20
C ARG A 140 30.15 0.36 -17.91
N SER A 141 29.67 -0.14 -16.77
CA SER A 141 29.85 -1.55 -16.40
C SER A 141 28.72 -2.46 -16.89
N GLU A 142 27.69 -1.89 -17.52
CA GLU A 142 26.47 -2.59 -17.94
C GLU A 142 25.80 -3.36 -16.77
N ARG A 143 25.85 -2.76 -15.58
CA ARG A 143 25.31 -3.32 -14.34
C ARG A 143 24.13 -2.51 -13.84
N VAL A 144 23.27 -3.19 -13.10
CA VAL A 144 22.16 -2.62 -12.33
C VAL A 144 22.25 -3.06 -10.88
N GLY A 145 21.81 -2.22 -9.95
CA GLY A 145 21.87 -2.53 -8.52
C GLY A 145 20.56 -3.14 -8.04
N VAL A 146 20.58 -4.37 -7.53
CA VAL A 146 19.43 -4.96 -6.82
C VAL A 146 19.45 -4.42 -5.39
N ALA A 147 18.32 -3.88 -4.95
CA ALA A 147 18.20 -3.16 -3.71
C ALA A 147 16.92 -3.49 -2.95
N ARG A 148 16.94 -3.27 -1.64
CA ARG A 148 15.74 -3.21 -0.81
C ARG A 148 15.38 -1.76 -0.51
N VAL A 149 14.08 -1.48 -0.53
CA VAL A 149 13.56 -0.15 -0.21
C VAL A 149 12.28 -0.29 0.59
N VAL A 150 12.10 0.56 1.60
CA VAL A 150 10.82 0.68 2.30
C VAL A 150 10.07 1.88 1.72
N ILE A 151 8.93 1.62 1.07
CA ILE A 151 8.04 2.66 0.56
C ILE A 151 6.76 2.59 1.39
N GLN A 152 6.39 3.72 1.98
CA GLN A 152 5.28 3.82 2.94
C GLN A 152 5.49 2.84 4.12
N THR A 153 4.73 1.75 4.17
CA THR A 153 4.77 0.73 5.24
C THR A 153 5.29 -0.62 4.76
N LYS A 154 5.63 -0.76 3.48
CA LYS A 154 6.02 -2.04 2.87
C LYS A 154 7.47 -2.01 2.41
N GLN A 155 8.17 -3.11 2.67
CA GLN A 155 9.47 -3.35 2.06
C GLN A 155 9.27 -3.99 0.69
N HIS A 156 10.00 -3.47 -0.29
CA HIS A 156 10.00 -3.93 -1.65
C HIS A 156 11.41 -4.34 -2.05
N LEU A 157 11.50 -5.35 -2.90
CA LEU A 157 12.67 -5.59 -3.73
C LEU A 157 12.62 -4.61 -4.90
N ALA A 158 13.75 -4.08 -5.32
CA ALA A 158 13.84 -3.13 -6.41
C ALA A 158 15.15 -3.29 -7.18
N VAL A 159 15.18 -2.77 -8.40
CA VAL A 159 16.38 -2.61 -9.21
C VAL A 159 16.60 -1.14 -9.53
N LEU A 160 17.82 -0.68 -9.32
CA LEU A 160 18.29 0.66 -9.63
C LEU A 160 19.04 0.62 -10.97
N VAL A 161 18.45 1.26 -11.98
CA VAL A 161 18.89 1.24 -13.38
C VAL A 161 19.33 2.64 -13.80
N PRO A 162 20.51 2.81 -14.42
CA PRO A 162 20.90 4.09 -15.04
C PRO A 162 20.08 4.33 -16.31
N VAL A 163 19.35 5.46 -16.36
CA VAL A 163 18.54 5.85 -17.51
C VAL A 163 18.72 7.34 -17.79
N GLY A 164 19.29 7.67 -18.95
CA GLY A 164 19.53 9.05 -19.37
C GLY A 164 20.31 9.84 -18.30
N PRO A 165 19.84 11.03 -17.88
CA PRO A 165 20.52 11.85 -16.87
C PRO A 165 20.39 11.33 -15.43
N GLY A 166 19.58 10.29 -15.19
CA GLY A 166 19.22 9.86 -13.84
C GLY A 166 19.31 8.36 -13.61
N LEU A 167 18.70 7.94 -12.49
CA LEU A 167 18.53 6.58 -12.04
C LEU A 167 17.03 6.33 -11.89
N VAL A 168 16.58 5.17 -12.38
CA VAL A 168 15.22 4.69 -12.24
C VAL A 168 15.25 3.52 -11.25
N LEU A 169 14.44 3.61 -10.21
CA LEU A 169 14.18 2.53 -9.28
C LEU A 169 12.92 1.79 -9.73
N ASN A 170 13.08 0.60 -10.31
CA ASN A 170 11.96 -0.27 -10.64
C ASN A 170 11.70 -1.23 -9.49
N LEU A 171 10.47 -1.29 -9.00
CA LEU A 171 10.09 -2.34 -8.06
C LEU A 171 10.12 -3.71 -8.75
N LEU A 172 10.54 -4.71 -7.98
CA LEU A 172 10.61 -6.10 -8.39
C LEU A 172 9.57 -6.92 -7.64
N ARG A 173 8.92 -7.83 -8.36
CA ARG A 173 8.14 -8.92 -7.77
C ARG A 173 9.06 -9.86 -7.02
N TRP A 174 8.60 -10.42 -5.91
CA TRP A 174 9.35 -11.45 -5.20
C TRP A 174 9.37 -12.73 -6.03
N GLY A 175 10.46 -13.49 -5.99
CA GLY A 175 10.56 -14.75 -6.74
C GLY A 175 9.48 -15.77 -6.37
N ALA A 176 9.02 -15.75 -5.11
CA ALA A 176 7.93 -16.60 -4.64
C ALA A 176 6.55 -16.21 -5.19
N ASP A 177 6.38 -14.98 -5.67
CA ASP A 177 5.11 -14.49 -6.21
C ASP A 177 4.94 -14.86 -7.70
N ILE A 178 6.00 -15.35 -8.34
CA ILE A 178 5.98 -15.72 -9.75
C ILE A 178 5.65 -17.21 -9.85
N ARG A 179 4.54 -17.50 -10.52
CA ARG A 179 4.13 -18.87 -10.80
C ARG A 179 5.09 -19.51 -11.80
N PRO A 180 5.59 -20.73 -11.55
CA PRO A 180 6.39 -21.46 -12.53
C PRO A 180 5.52 -21.87 -13.73
N TRP A 181 6.14 -21.93 -14.92
CA TRP A 181 5.47 -22.36 -16.15
C TRP A 181 5.50 -23.87 -16.40
N ASN A 182 6.10 -24.65 -15.49
CA ASN A 182 6.32 -26.10 -15.66
C ASN A 182 5.03 -26.89 -15.87
N ASP A 183 3.91 -26.42 -15.31
CA ASP A 183 2.60 -27.06 -15.44
C ASP A 183 1.76 -26.49 -16.59
N LEU A 184 2.29 -25.55 -17.36
CA LEU A 184 1.62 -24.98 -18.53
C LEU A 184 1.91 -25.86 -19.75
N PRO A 185 0.94 -26.05 -20.65
CA PRO A 185 1.13 -26.81 -21.90
C PRO A 185 1.95 -26.00 -22.91
N MET A 186 3.22 -25.76 -22.59
CA MET A 186 4.17 -25.03 -23.44
C MET A 186 4.80 -25.96 -24.49
N PRO A 187 5.11 -25.46 -25.69
CA PRO A 187 5.92 -26.21 -26.66
C PRO A 187 7.35 -26.43 -26.12
N SER A 188 8.06 -27.39 -26.71
CA SER A 188 9.46 -27.65 -26.35
C SER A 188 10.34 -26.43 -26.66
N GLU A 189 11.28 -26.11 -25.76
CA GLU A 189 12.30 -25.07 -26.01
C GLU A 189 13.21 -25.41 -27.19
N ASP A 190 13.36 -26.71 -27.50
CA ASP A 190 14.10 -27.17 -28.67
C ASP A 190 13.24 -27.00 -29.94
N ALA A 191 13.57 -26.03 -30.79
CA ALA A 191 12.84 -25.74 -32.02
C ALA A 191 12.58 -26.98 -32.90
N LYS A 192 13.57 -27.89 -32.98
CA LYS A 192 13.42 -29.16 -33.73
C LYS A 192 12.42 -30.12 -33.08
N LYS A 193 12.38 -30.20 -31.74
CA LYS A 193 11.39 -31.02 -31.02
C LYS A 193 10.00 -30.39 -31.08
N ALA A 194 9.93 -29.06 -31.22
CA ALA A 194 8.70 -28.33 -31.50
C ALA A 194 8.22 -28.48 -32.97
N GLY A 195 8.97 -29.21 -33.82
CA GLY A 195 8.59 -29.48 -35.21
C GLY A 195 8.87 -28.33 -36.18
N LEU A 196 9.63 -27.31 -35.78
CA LEU A 196 9.93 -26.15 -36.60
C LEU A 196 11.03 -26.46 -37.62
N THR A 197 10.80 -26.07 -38.87
CA THR A 197 11.80 -26.20 -39.95
C THR A 197 12.61 -24.91 -40.12
N ASP A 198 13.84 -25.03 -40.60
CA ASP A 198 14.71 -23.87 -40.87
C ASP A 198 14.09 -22.90 -41.90
N ARG A 199 13.28 -23.41 -42.84
CA ARG A 199 12.58 -22.60 -43.84
C ARG A 199 11.48 -21.74 -43.22
N GLU A 200 10.72 -22.31 -42.28
CA GLU A 200 9.68 -21.57 -41.53
C GLU A 200 10.31 -20.51 -40.63
N LEU A 201 11.40 -20.85 -39.93
CA LEU A 201 12.15 -19.89 -39.11
C LEU A 201 12.66 -18.72 -39.94
N LYS A 202 13.22 -18.98 -41.12
CA LYS A 202 13.71 -17.92 -42.01
C LYS A 202 12.58 -17.02 -42.52
N MET A 203 11.43 -17.60 -42.88
CA MET A 203 10.26 -16.83 -43.32
C MET A 203 9.71 -15.97 -42.17
N ALA A 204 9.63 -16.52 -40.97
CA ALA A 204 9.19 -15.80 -39.78
C ALA A 204 10.14 -14.63 -39.45
N GLN A 205 11.46 -14.83 -39.57
CA GLN A 205 12.45 -13.77 -39.38
C GLN A 205 12.24 -12.60 -40.36
N GLN A 206 12.00 -12.88 -41.65
CA GLN A 206 11.71 -11.83 -42.64
C GLN A 206 10.45 -11.05 -42.28
N LEU A 207 9.39 -11.73 -41.85
CA LEU A 207 8.16 -11.05 -41.43
C LEU A 207 8.38 -10.15 -40.21
N VAL A 208 9.18 -10.60 -39.23
CA VAL A 208 9.53 -9.79 -38.06
C VAL A 208 10.35 -8.57 -38.47
N GLU A 209 11.31 -8.74 -39.38
CA GLU A 209 12.13 -7.64 -39.90
C GLU A 209 11.29 -6.62 -40.66
N ASP A 210 10.39 -7.07 -41.53
CA ASP A 210 9.45 -6.21 -42.28
C ASP A 210 8.50 -5.43 -41.36
N MET A 211 8.17 -5.99 -40.19
CA MET A 211 7.30 -5.36 -39.18
C MET A 211 8.07 -4.65 -38.06
N SER A 212 9.40 -4.61 -38.11
CA SER A 212 10.21 -3.95 -37.08
C SER A 212 10.24 -2.43 -37.29
N GLY A 213 10.21 -1.68 -36.20
CA GLY A 213 10.23 -0.22 -36.20
C GLY A 213 10.86 0.35 -34.94
N GLU A 214 10.94 1.68 -34.86
CA GLU A 214 11.40 2.36 -33.66
C GLU A 214 10.31 2.37 -32.57
N TRP A 215 10.72 2.21 -31.31
CA TRP A 215 9.78 2.27 -30.19
C TRP A 215 9.46 3.74 -29.85
N ASP A 216 8.24 4.18 -30.16
CA ASP A 216 7.68 5.42 -29.63
C ASP A 216 6.45 5.12 -28.74
N PRO A 217 6.52 5.35 -27.42
CA PRO A 217 5.38 5.12 -26.54
C PRO A 217 4.17 6.02 -26.84
N MET A 218 4.33 7.15 -27.55
CA MET A 218 3.23 8.06 -27.87
C MET A 218 2.33 7.60 -29.02
N GLU A 219 2.79 6.63 -29.81
CA GLU A 219 1.98 6.01 -30.87
C GLU A 219 0.92 5.06 -30.31
N PHE A 220 1.16 4.48 -29.13
CA PHE A 220 0.27 3.52 -28.49
C PHE A 220 -0.64 4.22 -27.46
N LYS A 221 -1.87 4.50 -27.88
CA LYS A 221 -2.87 5.18 -27.04
C LYS A 221 -3.92 4.23 -26.50
N ASP A 222 -4.47 4.59 -25.35
CA ASP A 222 -5.64 3.92 -24.77
C ASP A 222 -6.90 4.33 -25.55
N GLU A 223 -7.26 3.53 -26.55
CA GLU A 223 -8.44 3.77 -27.40
C GLU A 223 -9.75 3.75 -26.61
N PHE A 224 -9.83 2.95 -25.54
CA PHE A 224 -11.03 2.86 -24.72
C PHE A 224 -11.28 4.19 -24.00
N LYS A 225 -10.24 4.75 -23.38
CA LYS A 225 -10.33 6.06 -22.73
C LYS A 225 -10.76 7.15 -23.71
N ASP A 226 -10.17 7.17 -24.90
CA ASP A 226 -10.50 8.16 -25.93
C ASP A 226 -11.97 8.04 -26.37
N GLU A 227 -12.50 6.83 -26.53
CA GLU A 227 -13.90 6.63 -26.91
C GLU A 227 -14.87 7.02 -25.78
N ILE A 228 -14.55 6.74 -24.51
CA ILE A 228 -15.36 7.22 -23.38
C ILE A 228 -15.35 8.74 -23.31
N LEU A 229 -14.21 9.41 -23.47
CA LEU A 229 -14.13 10.87 -23.49
C LEU A 229 -14.96 11.46 -24.63
N ARG A 230 -14.92 10.88 -25.83
CA ARG A 230 -15.78 11.28 -26.96
C ARG A 230 -17.26 11.08 -26.64
N LEU A 231 -17.62 9.99 -25.96
CA LEU A 231 -18.99 9.75 -25.53
C LEU A 231 -19.45 10.80 -24.51
N ILE A 232 -18.61 11.14 -23.53
CA ILE A 232 -18.87 12.20 -22.55
C ILE A 232 -19.08 13.53 -23.27
N GLU A 233 -18.20 13.92 -24.19
CA GLU A 233 -18.34 15.17 -24.95
C GLU A 233 -19.64 15.24 -25.76
N ARG A 234 -20.04 14.13 -26.40
CA ARG A 234 -21.32 14.05 -27.12
C ARG A 234 -22.50 14.26 -26.18
N LYS A 235 -22.51 13.61 -25.01
CA LYS A 235 -23.57 13.75 -24.02
C LYS A 235 -23.65 15.15 -23.44
N VAL A 236 -22.50 15.76 -23.13
CA VAL A 236 -22.42 17.15 -22.64
C VAL A 236 -22.97 18.12 -23.69
N LYS A 237 -22.57 17.99 -24.96
CA LYS A 237 -23.08 18.84 -26.05
C LYS A 237 -24.58 18.65 -26.29
N ALA A 238 -25.09 17.45 -26.07
CA ALA A 238 -26.52 17.14 -26.13
C ALA A 238 -27.30 17.58 -24.88
N GLY A 239 -26.65 18.19 -23.88
CA GLY A 239 -27.27 18.60 -22.62
C GLY A 239 -27.69 17.44 -21.71
N GLN A 240 -27.19 16.23 -21.97
CA GLN A 240 -27.49 15.01 -21.19
C GLN A 240 -26.59 14.92 -19.95
N THR A 241 -26.60 15.97 -19.13
CA THR A 241 -25.85 16.06 -17.88
C THR A 241 -26.81 16.18 -16.72
N GLU A 242 -26.56 15.45 -15.64
CA GLU A 242 -27.33 15.56 -14.40
C GLU A 242 -26.46 16.19 -13.31
N THR A 243 -27.08 17.02 -12.45
CA THR A 243 -26.37 17.67 -11.34
C THR A 243 -26.46 16.77 -10.12
N VAL A 244 -25.31 16.36 -9.60
CA VAL A 244 -25.21 15.56 -8.38
C VAL A 244 -25.10 16.52 -7.19
N THR A 245 -25.96 16.33 -6.18
CA THR A 245 -25.79 17.00 -4.89
C THR A 245 -24.73 16.21 -4.12
N GLN A 246 -23.55 16.79 -3.92
CA GLN A 246 -22.56 16.18 -3.05
C GLN A 246 -23.10 16.22 -1.62
N PRO A 247 -23.06 15.11 -0.85
CA PRO A 247 -23.43 15.16 0.54
C PRO A 247 -22.53 16.15 1.26
N ASP A 248 -23.12 17.01 2.12
CA ASP A 248 -22.34 17.76 3.10
C ASP A 248 -21.47 16.75 3.86
N PRO A 249 -20.18 17.01 4.08
CA PRO A 249 -19.33 16.11 4.84
C PRO A 249 -20.03 15.88 6.18
N GLU A 250 -20.54 14.66 6.41
CA GLU A 250 -21.17 14.32 7.67
C GLU A 250 -20.20 14.75 8.77
N GLU A 251 -20.66 15.68 9.61
CA GLU A 251 -20.03 15.99 10.89
C GLU A 251 -19.93 14.67 11.63
N GLY A 252 -18.78 14.00 11.48
CA GLY A 252 -18.46 12.82 12.23
C GLY A 252 -18.51 13.25 13.68
N GLN A 253 -19.60 12.86 14.37
CA GLN A 253 -19.89 13.08 15.79
C GLN A 253 -18.78 13.87 16.46
N SER A 254 -18.82 15.18 16.28
CA SER A 254 -18.03 16.08 17.09
C SER A 254 -18.48 15.80 18.50
N THR A 255 -17.63 15.13 19.26
CA THR A 255 -17.65 15.20 20.70
C THR A 255 -17.89 16.66 21.05
N GLU A 256 -19.04 16.96 21.64
CA GLU A 256 -19.28 18.21 22.35
C GLU A 256 -18.24 18.30 23.47
N GLY A 257 -17.08 18.81 23.09
CA GLY A 257 -15.93 19.05 23.92
C GLY A 257 -15.39 20.37 23.46
N LYS A 258 -15.99 21.44 24.00
CA LYS A 258 -15.47 22.81 24.11
C LYS A 258 -14.29 23.09 23.20
N GLY A 259 -14.55 23.86 22.13
CA GLY A 259 -13.53 24.34 21.20
C GLY A 259 -12.23 24.64 21.93
N ALA A 260 -11.19 23.85 21.65
CA ALA A 260 -9.84 24.18 22.03
C ALA A 260 -9.51 25.47 21.29
N LYS A 261 -9.75 26.59 21.99
CA LYS A 261 -9.34 27.93 21.58
C LYS A 261 -7.84 27.81 21.31
N ILE A 262 -7.46 27.81 20.04
CA ILE A 262 -6.06 27.87 19.63
C ILE A 262 -5.60 29.25 20.09
N ILE A 263 -5.01 29.28 21.27
CA ILE A 263 -4.41 30.48 21.83
C ILE A 263 -3.14 30.70 21.03
N ASP A 264 -3.08 31.84 20.35
CA ASP A 264 -1.89 32.28 19.63
C ASP A 264 -0.74 32.43 20.64
N LEU A 265 0.24 31.52 20.54
CA LEU A 265 1.41 31.47 21.41
C LEU A 265 2.21 32.79 21.35
N THR A 266 2.10 33.54 20.25
CA THR A 266 2.76 34.84 20.10
C THR A 266 2.05 35.94 20.90
N GLU A 267 0.73 35.86 21.03
CA GLU A 267 -0.08 36.78 21.82
C GLU A 267 0.12 36.53 23.33
N LEU A 268 0.25 35.26 23.74
CA LEU A 268 0.65 34.89 25.11
C LEU A 268 2.09 35.31 25.44
N LEU A 269 3.03 35.19 24.49
CA LEU A 269 4.41 35.64 24.70
C LEU A 269 4.50 37.17 24.82
N GLN A 270 3.78 37.92 23.99
CA GLN A 270 3.73 39.38 24.08
C GLN A 270 3.07 39.85 25.38
N ARG A 271 2.06 39.12 25.87
CA ARG A 271 1.43 39.38 27.16
C ARG A 271 2.33 39.00 28.34
N SER A 272 3.18 37.99 28.19
CA SER A 272 4.18 37.56 29.19
C SER A 272 5.40 38.50 29.25
N LEU A 273 5.82 39.08 28.11
CA LEU A 273 6.89 40.08 28.05
C LEU A 273 6.46 41.47 28.55
N ARG A 274 5.15 41.78 28.51
CA ARG A 274 4.59 43.04 29.03
C ARG A 274 4.17 43.00 30.50
N SER A 275 4.23 41.83 31.15
CA SER A 275 3.80 41.62 32.55
C SER A 275 4.97 41.47 33.55
N LYS A 276 6.23 41.67 33.13
CA LYS A 276 7.40 41.67 34.02
C LYS A 276 7.97 43.07 34.18
N GLY A 277 7.33 43.87 35.04
CA GLY A 277 7.82 45.15 35.52
C GLY A 277 7.23 45.50 36.89
N GLY A 278 8.03 45.34 37.96
CA GLY A 278 7.74 45.80 39.34
C GLY A 278 7.43 44.66 40.32
N LYS A 279 8.39 44.23 41.16
CA LYS A 279 8.62 44.66 42.58
C LYS A 279 7.41 44.41 43.50
N ALA A 280 7.50 43.87 44.71
CA ALA A 280 8.58 43.34 45.56
C ALA A 280 7.93 42.77 46.86
N LYS A 281 8.67 41.93 47.61
CA LYS A 281 8.58 41.64 49.07
C LYS A 281 7.32 40.91 49.60
N ALA A 282 7.34 40.04 50.60
CA ALA A 282 8.39 39.42 51.43
C ALA A 282 7.75 38.32 52.34
N VAL A 283 8.60 37.47 52.96
CA VAL A 283 8.44 36.65 54.21
C VAL A 283 7.25 35.66 54.33
N ALA A 284 7.29 34.51 55.01
CA ALA A 284 8.23 33.68 55.78
C ALA A 284 7.56 32.29 55.99
N ASN A 285 8.34 31.25 56.39
CA ASN A 285 8.06 30.12 57.33
C ASN A 285 6.65 29.47 57.43
N ASP A 286 6.41 28.19 57.76
CA ASP A 286 7.10 27.12 58.50
C ASP A 286 6.35 25.79 58.14
N GLU A 287 7.05 24.64 58.05
CA GLU A 287 6.94 23.44 58.93
C GLU A 287 6.00 22.33 58.41
N ASP A 288 6.56 21.10 58.36
CA ASP A 288 6.13 19.79 58.92
C ASP A 288 4.66 19.33 58.72
N GLU A 289 4.26 18.05 58.68
CA GLU A 289 4.77 16.68 58.60
C GLU A 289 3.48 15.82 58.37
N ASP A 290 3.64 14.56 57.99
CA ASP A 290 2.73 13.42 58.29
C ASP A 290 1.42 13.13 57.52
N GLU A 291 1.49 11.97 56.86
CA GLU A 291 0.71 10.73 57.04
C GLU A 291 -0.85 10.68 57.10
N GLU A 292 -1.36 9.79 56.24
CA GLU A 292 -2.40 8.75 56.42
C GLU A 292 -3.80 9.05 57.01
N ALA A 293 -4.81 8.64 56.23
CA ALA A 293 -6.14 8.08 56.60
C ALA A 293 -7.11 8.36 55.42
N ASP A 294 -8.13 7.60 55.06
CA ASP A 294 -8.70 6.31 55.45
C ASP A 294 -9.81 6.07 54.39
N ALA A 295 -10.13 4.81 54.08
CA ALA A 295 -11.15 4.43 53.10
C ALA A 295 -12.44 4.02 53.81
N PRO A 296 -13.64 4.39 53.31
CA PRO A 296 -14.87 3.77 53.75
C PRO A 296 -15.49 2.86 52.69
N ALA A 297 -15.84 1.63 53.10
CA ALA A 297 -16.91 0.81 52.50
C ALA A 297 -18.29 1.33 53.00
N PRO A 298 -19.45 0.95 52.40
CA PRO A 298 -20.09 -0.33 52.78
C PRO A 298 -21.08 -0.99 51.77
N ARG A 299 -21.26 -2.34 51.93
CA ARG A 299 -22.50 -3.19 52.00
C ARG A 299 -23.60 -3.10 50.90
N ALA A 300 -24.40 -4.12 50.53
CA ALA A 300 -24.56 -5.55 50.85
C ALA A 300 -25.71 -6.23 50.02
N LYS A 301 -25.60 -7.57 49.82
CA LYS A 301 -26.68 -8.65 49.85
C LYS A 301 -27.56 -8.94 48.60
N PRO A 302 -28.25 -10.11 48.49
CA PRO A 302 -27.69 -11.45 48.20
C PRO A 302 -28.50 -12.28 47.15
N ALA A 303 -27.98 -13.46 46.79
CA ALA A 303 -28.48 -14.37 45.75
C ALA A 303 -29.63 -15.31 46.16
N ALA A 304 -30.50 -15.65 45.19
CA ALA A 304 -31.58 -16.64 45.29
C ALA A 304 -31.34 -17.89 44.39
N ARG A 305 -31.96 -19.00 44.78
CA ARG A 305 -31.72 -20.41 44.42
C ARG A 305 -32.36 -20.91 43.10
N LYS A 306 -31.68 -21.94 42.54
CA LYS A 306 -32.15 -23.22 41.90
C LYS A 306 -32.92 -23.19 40.56
N ARG A 307 -32.47 -24.01 39.59
CA ARG A 307 -33.04 -25.34 39.24
C ARG A 307 -32.28 -26.09 38.11
N LYS A 308 -32.11 -27.40 38.28
CA LYS A 308 -31.86 -28.44 37.25
C LYS A 308 -33.18 -28.82 36.53
N PRO A 309 -33.11 -29.40 35.32
CA PRO A 309 -33.32 -30.86 35.09
C PRO A 309 -32.41 -31.37 33.94
N ALA A 310 -32.42 -32.60 33.44
CA ALA A 310 -32.55 -33.97 33.95
C ALA A 310 -32.00 -34.85 32.80
N ALA A 311 -31.29 -35.93 33.11
CA ALA A 311 -30.80 -36.89 32.13
C ALA A 311 -31.88 -37.93 31.79
N LYS A 312 -31.91 -38.40 30.54
CA LYS A 312 -32.60 -39.63 30.12
C LYS A 312 -31.78 -40.36 29.03
N ALA A 313 -31.30 -41.55 29.39
CA ALA A 313 -30.97 -42.68 28.50
C ALA A 313 -32.29 -43.32 27.99
N ALA A 314 -32.40 -44.18 26.98
CA ALA A 314 -31.53 -44.80 25.97
C ALA A 314 -32.45 -45.52 24.95
N SER A 315 -31.99 -45.80 23.72
CA SER A 315 -32.22 -47.10 23.07
C SER A 315 -31.26 -47.34 21.90
N LYS A 316 -30.67 -48.54 21.89
CA LYS A 316 -29.82 -49.14 20.84
C LYS A 316 -30.71 -49.81 19.80
N ALA A 317 -30.27 -49.85 18.54
CA ALA A 317 -30.32 -51.05 17.72
C ALA A 317 -29.23 -51.00 16.64
N ALA A 318 -28.64 -52.16 16.35
CA ALA A 318 -27.40 -52.38 15.63
C ALA A 318 -27.60 -53.37 14.46
N SER A 319 -26.81 -53.23 13.41
CA SER A 319 -26.25 -54.32 12.57
C SER A 319 -25.02 -53.74 11.85
N LYS A 320 -23.76 -54.14 12.14
CA LYS A 320 -23.01 -55.34 11.66
C LYS A 320 -23.23 -55.60 10.17
N THR A 321 -22.22 -55.56 9.29
CA THR A 321 -21.10 -56.52 9.14
C THR A 321 -20.03 -55.85 8.23
N ALA A 322 -18.72 -55.72 8.56
CA ALA A 322 -17.63 -56.70 8.42
C ALA A 322 -17.49 -57.27 6.97
N THR A 323 -16.36 -57.44 6.27
CA THR A 323 -14.91 -57.34 6.51
C THR A 323 -14.19 -57.56 5.14
N ARG A 324 -12.92 -57.12 5.06
CA ARG A 324 -11.75 -57.77 4.39
C ARG A 324 -11.27 -57.31 2.99
N HIS A 325 -10.06 -56.73 3.04
CA HIS A 325 -8.85 -57.01 2.24
C HIS A 325 -8.96 -57.63 0.84
N ARG A 326 -8.23 -57.04 -0.11
CA ARG A 326 -6.97 -57.64 -0.61
C ARG A 326 -6.06 -56.63 -1.30
N ARG A 327 -4.80 -57.02 -1.33
CA ARG A 327 -3.56 -56.33 -1.66
C ARG A 327 -3.12 -56.74 -3.08
N ALA A 328 -2.29 -55.89 -3.69
CA ALA A 328 -1.31 -56.15 -4.76
C ALA A 328 -1.81 -56.35 -6.20
N ALA A 329 -1.43 -55.41 -7.07
CA ALA A 329 -0.38 -55.60 -8.07
C ALA A 329 0.36 -54.26 -8.24
#